data_AF-A0A7J2VAV1-F1
#
_entry.id   AF-A0A7J2VAV1-F1
#
_cell.length_a   1.000
_cell.length_b   1.000
_cell.length_c   1.000
_cell.angle_alpha   90.00
_cell.angle_beta   90.00
_cell.angle_gamma   90.00
#
_symmetry.space_group_name_H-M   'P 1'
#
loop_
_entity.id
_entity.type
_entity.pdbx_description
1 polymer ?
#
loop_
_entity_poly.entity_id
_entity_poly.type
_entity_poly.pdbx_seq_one_letter_code
_entity_poly.pdbx_strand_id
1 'polypeptide(L)' 'MNRNVLLERFEGVIEVEAEIYTHARELDRHYIPSRYPNAFETGYPALYYDEEVANRAINSCREIVKWVKKQLERIGLKM' A
#
# COMPACT_ATOMS: atom_id res chain seq x y z
N MET A 1 -13.54 -9.69 -2.36
CA MET A 1 -12.63 -9.69 -1.18
C MET A 1 -11.26 -9.31 -1.70
N ASN A 2 -10.82 -8.06 -1.52
CA ASN A 2 -9.52 -7.58 -1.99
C ASN A 2 -8.42 -8.29 -1.17
N ARG A 3 -7.86 -9.35 -1.75
CA ARG A 3 -6.79 -10.16 -1.19
C ARG A 3 -5.46 -9.53 -1.56
N ASN A 4 -4.69 -9.06 -0.57
CA ASN A 4 -3.33 -8.60 -0.83
C ASN A 4 -2.39 -9.81 -0.77
N VAL A 5 -2.07 -10.35 -1.94
CA VAL A 5 -1.32 -11.61 -2.10
C VAL A 5 0.05 -11.58 -1.39
N LEU A 6 0.67 -10.41 -1.25
CA LEU A 6 1.96 -10.29 -0.58
C LEU A 6 1.83 -10.44 0.94
N LEU A 7 0.83 -9.79 1.56
CA LEU A 7 0.59 -9.91 3.00
C LEU A 7 0.10 -11.30 3.39
N GLU A 8 -0.75 -11.93 2.57
CA GLU A 8 -1.27 -13.28 2.82
C GLU A 8 -0.16 -14.33 2.93
N ARG A 9 0.99 -14.14 2.26
CA ARG A 9 2.14 -15.05 2.37
C ARG A 9 2.77 -15.10 3.75
N PHE A 10 2.48 -14.11 4.61
CA PHE A 10 2.99 -14.06 5.97
C PHE A 10 1.96 -14.51 7.00
N GLU A 11 0.75 -14.89 6.59
CA GLU A 11 -0.26 -15.46 7.50
C GLU A 11 0.30 -16.69 8.20
N GLY A 12 0.17 -16.72 9.53
CA GLY A 12 0.72 -17.78 10.38
C GLY A 12 2.21 -17.66 10.71
N VAL A 13 2.93 -16.73 10.09
CA VAL A 13 4.34 -16.41 10.43
C VAL A 13 4.42 -15.09 11.20
N ILE A 14 3.68 -14.08 10.73
CA ILE A 14 3.60 -12.75 11.34
C ILE A 14 2.13 -12.37 11.42
N GLU A 15 1.70 -11.89 12.59
CA GLU A 15 0.38 -11.30 12.72
C GLU A 15 0.34 -9.95 11.98
N VAL A 16 -0.50 -9.87 10.96
CA VAL A 16 -0.68 -8.65 10.15
C VAL A 16 -1.86 -7.86 10.71
N GLU A 17 -1.59 -6.66 11.20
CA GLU A 17 -2.58 -5.77 11.78
C GLU A 17 -3.60 -5.33 10.70
N ALA A 18 -4.90 -5.26 11.03
CA ALA A 18 -5.96 -4.95 10.06
C ALA A 18 -5.75 -3.60 9.32
N GLU A 19 -5.11 -2.64 9.99
CA GLU A 19 -4.75 -1.33 9.43
C GLU A 19 -3.76 -1.46 8.27
N ILE A 20 -2.84 -2.43 8.31
CA ILE A 20 -1.88 -2.69 7.22
C ILE A 20 -2.59 -3.14 5.95
N TYR A 21 -3.64 -3.96 6.06
CA TYR A 21 -4.47 -4.31 4.91
C TYR A 21 -5.23 -3.10 4.36
N THR A 22 -5.57 -2.11 5.18
CA THR A 22 -6.20 -0.87 4.71
C THR A 22 -5.21 -0.02 3.92
N HIS A 23 -4.00 0.17 4.43
CA HIS A 23 -2.94 0.88 3.72
C HIS A 23 -2.53 0.17 2.42
N ALA A 24 -2.45 -1.16 2.43
CA ALA A 24 -2.10 -1.93 1.24
C ALA A 24 -3.14 -1.76 0.14
N ARG A 25 -4.44 -1.82 0.49
CA ARG A 25 -5.54 -1.57 -0.46
C ARG A 25 -5.54 -0.15 -1.00
N GLU A 26 -5.14 0.84 -0.21
CA GLU A 26 -4.98 2.21 -0.72
C GLU A 26 -3.87 2.26 -1.78
N LEU A 27 -2.72 1.67 -1.50
CA LEU A 27 -1.59 1.66 -2.44
C LEU A 27 -1.89 0.84 -3.72
N ASP A 28 -2.61 -0.27 -3.61
CA ASP A 28 -2.99 -1.13 -4.74
C ASP A 28 -3.78 -0.35 -5.81
N ARG A 29 -4.61 0.63 -5.39
CA ARG A 29 -5.38 1.49 -6.30
C ARG A 29 -4.51 2.35 -7.20
N HIS A 30 -3.24 2.55 -6.86
CA HIS A 30 -2.37 3.45 -7.59
C HIS A 30 -1.42 2.72 -8.54
N TYR A 31 -1.34 1.39 -8.52
CA TYR A 31 -0.36 0.66 -9.34
C TYR A 31 -0.56 0.85 -10.85
N ILE A 32 -1.80 0.72 -11.35
CA ILE A 32 -2.14 0.91 -12.77
C ILE A 32 -2.58 2.36 -13.05
N PRO A 33 -3.55 2.93 -12.31
CA PRO A 33 -4.14 4.22 -12.67
C PRO A 33 -3.18 5.41 -12.61
N SER A 34 -2.12 5.37 -11.80
CA SER A 34 -1.16 6.50 -11.75
C SER A 34 -0.32 6.68 -13.02
N ARG A 35 -0.27 5.68 -13.90
CA ARG A 35 0.70 5.63 -15.03
C ARG A 35 0.06 5.55 -16.40
N TYR A 36 -1.12 4.96 -16.51
CA TYR A 36 -1.71 4.64 -17.81
C TYR A 36 -3.05 5.35 -18.02
N PRO A 37 -3.17 6.22 -19.03
CA PRO A 37 -4.43 6.91 -19.34
C PRO A 37 -5.62 5.98 -19.58
N ASN A 38 -5.39 4.78 -20.13
CA ASN A 38 -6.44 3.78 -20.38
C ASN A 38 -7.04 3.17 -19.10
N ALA A 39 -6.55 3.53 -17.92
CA ALA A 39 -7.18 3.20 -16.64
C ALA A 39 -8.39 4.10 -16.31
N PHE A 40 -8.60 5.17 -17.07
CA PHE A 40 -9.71 6.11 -16.91
C PHE A 40 -10.59 6.13 -18.16
N GLU A 41 -11.87 6.46 -18.00
CA GLU A 41 -12.80 6.58 -19.12
C GLU A 41 -12.39 7.70 -20.09
N THR A 42 -11.81 8.78 -19.56
CA THR A 42 -11.31 9.93 -20.32
C THR A 42 -10.08 10.55 -19.63
N GLY A 43 -9.34 11.40 -20.34
CA GLY A 43 -8.24 12.17 -19.75
C GLY A 43 -6.95 11.37 -19.52
N TYR A 44 -6.15 11.80 -18.55
CA TYR A 44 -4.85 11.20 -18.20
C TYR A 44 -4.60 11.28 -16.69
N PRO A 45 -3.68 10.46 -16.12
CA PRO A 45 -3.57 10.27 -14.68
C PRO A 45 -3.51 11.56 -13.84
N ALA A 46 -2.74 12.56 -14.26
CA ALA A 46 -2.57 13.78 -13.47
C ALA A 46 -3.87 14.60 -13.26
N LEU A 47 -4.94 14.32 -14.02
CA LEU A 47 -6.26 14.96 -13.81
C LEU A 47 -7.04 14.34 -12.64
N TYR A 48 -6.67 13.13 -12.20
CA TYR A 48 -7.39 12.35 -11.18
C TYR A 48 -6.62 12.25 -9.86
N TYR A 49 -5.42 12.82 -9.79
CA TYR A 49 -4.59 12.83 -8.59
C TYR A 49 -4.43 14.27 -8.10
N ASP A 50 -5.08 14.57 -7.00
CA ASP A 50 -4.86 15.80 -6.24
C ASP A 50 -3.85 15.58 -5.11
N GLU A 51 -3.54 16.66 -4.41
CA GLU A 51 -2.64 16.65 -3.26
C GLU A 51 -3.15 15.75 -2.13
N GLU A 52 -4.47 15.65 -1.92
CA GLU A 52 -5.04 14.81 -0.88
C GLU A 52 -4.82 13.31 -1.17
N VAL A 53 -5.06 12.89 -2.41
CA VAL A 53 -4.77 11.52 -2.88
C VAL A 53 -3.28 11.22 -2.71
N ALA A 54 -2.40 12.15 -3.12
CA ALA A 54 -0.96 11.98 -2.97
C ALA A 54 -0.55 11.83 -1.51
N ASN A 55 -1.08 12.65 -0.62
CA ASN A 55 -0.78 12.60 0.81
C ASN A 55 -1.28 11.30 1.46
N ARG A 56 -2.48 10.81 1.11
CA ARG A 56 -2.97 9.51 1.59
C ARG A 56 -2.09 8.34 1.15
N ALA A 57 -1.63 8.35 -0.10
CA ALA A 57 -0.73 7.33 -0.63
C ALA A 57 0.63 7.35 0.10
N ILE A 58 1.22 8.55 0.28
CA ILE A 58 2.49 8.70 1.01
C ILE A 58 2.34 8.24 2.46
N ASN A 59 1.25 8.62 3.14
CA ASN A 59 0.99 8.19 4.51
C ASN A 59 0.86 6.67 4.61
N SER A 60 0.10 6.05 3.71
CA SER A 60 -0.06 4.58 3.68
C SER A 60 1.27 3.85 3.44
N CYS A 61 2.13 4.40 2.58
CA CYS A 61 3.49 3.90 2.38
C CYS A 61 4.33 3.98 3.66
N ARG A 62 4.29 5.12 4.36
CA ARG A 62 5.02 5.32 5.62
C ARG A 62 4.60 4.31 6.68
N GLU A 63 3.30 4.10 6.88
CA GLU A 63 2.80 3.16 7.88
C GLU A 63 3.18 1.71 7.56
N ILE A 64 3.11 1.28 6.30
CA ILE A 64 3.59 -0.05 5.89
C ILE A 64 5.09 -0.21 6.13
N VAL A 65 5.92 0.75 5.72
CA VAL A 65 7.37 0.68 5.92
C VAL A 65 7.72 0.65 7.41
N LYS A 66 7.06 1.46 8.23
CA LYS A 66 7.22 1.46 9.69
C LYS A 66 6.85 0.11 10.30
N TRP A 67 5.73 -0.48 9.86
CA TRP A 67 5.32 -1.81 10.29
C TRP A 67 6.34 -2.87 9.90
N VAL A 68 6.83 -2.88 8.65
CA VAL A 68 7.86 -3.83 8.18
C VAL A 68 9.11 -3.73 9.05
N LYS A 69 9.61 -2.52 9.32
CA LYS A 69 10.78 -2.31 10.19
C LYS A 69 10.57 -2.92 11.59
N LYS A 70 9.41 -2.67 12.21
CA LYS A 70 9.05 -3.26 13.50
C LYS A 70 9.03 -4.79 13.46
N GLN A 71 8.53 -5.40 12.38
CA GLN A 71 8.54 -6.86 12.25
C GLN A 71 9.96 -7.41 12.07
N LEU A 72 10.82 -6.73 11.32
CA LEU A 72 12.22 -7.13 11.13
C LEU A 72 13.01 -7.06 12.46
N GLU A 73 12.81 -5.99 13.24
CA GLU A 73 13.40 -5.85 14.57
C GLU A 73 12.97 -6.99 15.50
N ARG A 74 11.68 -7.38 15.47
CA ARG A 74 11.16 -8.50 16.28
C ARG A 74 11.84 -9.83 15.97
N ILE A 75 12.27 -10.05 14.73
CA ILE A 75 12.98 -11.29 14.33
C ILE A 75 14.51 -11.14 14.40
N GLY A 76 15.02 -10.07 15.02
CA GLY A 76 16.44 -9.86 15.26
C GLY A 76 17.23 -9.24 14.10
N LEU A 77 16.54 -8.80 13.03
CA LEU A 77 17.15 -8.08 11.91
C LEU A 77 17.03 -6.58 12.15
N LYS A 78 18.15 -5.92 12.47
CA LYS A 78 18.20 -4.44 12.55
C LYS A 78 18.43 -3.85 11.16
N MET A 79 17.59 -2.90 10.78
CA MET A 79 17.70 -2.10 9.55
C MET A 79 18.07 -0.65 9.85
#